data_AF-A0A946I556-F1
#
_entry.id   AF-A0A946I556-F1
#
_cell.length_a   1.000
_cell.length_b   1.000
_cell.length_c   1.000
_cell.angle_alpha   90.00
_cell.angle_beta   90.00
_cell.angle_gamma   90.00
#
_symmetry.space_group_name_H-M   'P 1'
#
loop_
_entity.id
_entity.type
_entity.pdbx_description
1 polymer ?
#
loop_
_entity_poly.entity_id
_entity_poly.type
_entity_poly.pdbx_seq_one_letter_code
_entity_poly.pdbx_strand_id
1 'polypeptide(L)'
;MTFRVLTAELAHETNTFSCRATNAQSFKDHYVLMGNDAIRARSDANTELAGFTDAGREFGWQIDHVLSAAAGPGGKVERAPFEWLCDPIVAAAEPGKFDGILLGLHGAMVLDFCEDGDGEVLRRIRASVGAETPIAITL
;
A
#
# COMPACT_ATOMS: atom_id res chain seq x y z
N MET A 1 -12.31 -16.29 17.72
CA MET A 1 -11.96 -16.35 16.28
C MET A 1 -10.88 -15.30 16.07
N THR A 2 -9.82 -15.60 15.31
CA THR A 2 -8.78 -14.60 14.99
C THR A 2 -9.20 -13.85 13.74
N PHE A 3 -9.11 -12.53 13.74
CA PHE A 3 -9.33 -11.77 12.50
C PHE A 3 -8.13 -11.91 11.58
N ARG A 4 -8.40 -12.05 10.29
CA ARG A 4 -7.38 -12.05 9.24
C ARG A 4 -7.43 -10.72 8.50
N VAL A 5 -6.32 -10.00 8.51
CA VAL A 5 -6.24 -8.62 7.99
C VAL A 5 -5.20 -8.55 6.88
N LEU A 6 -5.61 -8.03 5.73
CA LEU A 6 -4.70 -7.74 4.62
C LEU A 6 -4.03 -6.39 4.86
N THR A 7 -2.72 -6.30 4.62
CA THR A 7 -1.98 -5.05 4.76
C THR A 7 -1.03 -4.77 3.60
N ALA A 8 -0.79 -3.50 3.31
CA ALA A 8 0.21 -3.04 2.35
C ALA A 8 0.63 -1.59 2.66
N GLU A 9 1.84 -1.20 2.25
CA GLU A 9 2.30 0.19 2.26
C GLU A 9 2.69 0.62 0.84
N LEU A 10 2.17 1.76 0.37
CA LEU A 10 2.57 2.39 -0.89
C LEU A 10 2.64 3.91 -0.69
N ALA A 11 3.86 4.45 -0.65
CA ALA A 11 4.08 5.85 -0.33
C ALA A 11 4.83 6.60 -1.45
N HIS A 12 4.27 7.75 -1.85
CA HIS A 12 4.92 8.71 -2.73
C HIS A 12 4.25 10.08 -2.58
N GLU A 13 5.05 11.14 -2.53
CA GLU A 13 4.55 12.51 -2.53
C GLU A 13 4.81 13.17 -3.89
N THR A 14 3.75 13.62 -4.57
CA THR A 14 3.90 14.25 -5.88
C THR A 14 3.96 15.77 -5.82
N ASN A 15 5.03 16.32 -6.39
CA ASN A 15 5.09 17.67 -6.93
C ASN A 15 4.68 17.67 -8.42
N THR A 16 3.48 18.15 -8.73
CA THR A 16 2.93 18.17 -10.09
C THR A 16 3.63 19.13 -11.06
N PHE A 17 4.48 20.04 -10.57
CA PHE A 17 5.32 20.92 -11.39
C PHE A 17 6.66 20.29 -11.80
N SER A 18 7.02 19.15 -11.20
CA SER A 18 8.26 18.45 -11.58
C SER A 18 8.16 17.89 -12.99
N CYS A 19 9.14 18.22 -13.83
CA CYS A 19 9.28 17.64 -15.17
C CYS A 19 9.88 16.23 -15.17
N ARG A 20 10.35 15.73 -14.01
CA ARG A 20 10.90 14.39 -13.85
C ARG A 20 9.84 13.49 -13.25
N ALA A 21 9.31 12.57 -14.05
CA ALA A 21 8.35 11.57 -13.61
C ALA A 21 8.98 10.58 -12.62
N THR A 22 8.15 10.03 -11.74
CA THR A 22 8.52 8.97 -10.80
C THR A 22 8.31 7.63 -11.50
N ASN A 23 9.40 6.94 -11.82
CA ASN A 23 9.40 5.70 -12.58
C ASN A 23 9.73 4.49 -11.68
N ALA A 24 9.78 3.28 -12.26
CA ALA A 24 10.09 2.07 -11.52
C ALA A 24 11.45 2.11 -10.80
N GLN A 25 12.44 2.81 -11.36
CA GLN A 25 13.75 2.96 -10.71
C GLN A 25 13.65 3.84 -9.46
N SER A 26 12.78 4.86 -9.46
CA SER A 26 12.56 5.74 -8.30
C SER A 26 12.11 4.98 -7.05
N PHE A 27 11.26 3.96 -7.23
CA PHE A 27 10.87 3.04 -6.15
C PHE A 27 11.99 2.08 -5.76
N LYS A 28 12.70 1.51 -6.74
CA LYS A 28 13.82 0.57 -6.48
C LYS A 28 15.00 1.23 -5.76
N ASP A 29 15.26 2.51 -6.05
CA ASP A 29 16.33 3.30 -5.41
C ASP A 29 16.02 3.60 -3.94
N HIS A 30 14.74 3.56 -3.55
CA HIS A 30 14.31 3.79 -2.18
C HIS A 30 14.00 2.46 -1.48
N TYR A 31 12.83 1.86 -1.70
CA TYR A 31 12.59 0.45 -1.39
C TYR A 31 11.33 -0.11 -2.07
N VAL A 32 11.41 -1.41 -2.42
CA VAL A 32 10.26 -2.27 -2.71
C VAL A 32 10.51 -3.60 -2.03
N LEU A 33 9.75 -3.90 -0.98
CA LEU A 33 9.89 -5.09 -0.14
C LEU A 33 8.59 -5.89 -0.22
N MET A 34 8.70 -7.19 -0.50
CA MET A 34 7.53 -8.04 -0.71
C MET A 34 7.24 -8.88 0.53
N GLY A 35 5.96 -8.94 0.93
CA GLY A 35 5.43 -9.78 2.00
C GLY A 35 6.32 -9.92 3.24
N ASN A 36 6.83 -11.12 3.48
CA ASN A 36 7.65 -11.40 4.66
C ASN A 36 8.98 -10.65 4.71
N ASP A 37 9.52 -10.21 3.57
CA ASP A 37 10.74 -9.40 3.56
C ASP A 37 10.47 -7.98 4.05
N ALA A 38 9.30 -7.43 3.74
CA ALA A 38 8.84 -6.17 4.32
C ALA A 38 8.63 -6.29 5.83
N ILE A 39 7.95 -7.36 6.29
CA ILE A 39 7.75 -7.63 7.72
C ILE A 39 9.10 -7.69 8.44
N ARG A 40 10.04 -8.52 7.98
CA ARG A 40 11.37 -8.66 8.59
C ARG A 40 12.14 -7.35 8.67
N ALA A 41 12.01 -6.49 7.66
CA ALA A 41 12.77 -5.25 7.58
C ALA A 41 12.13 -4.10 8.36
N ARG A 42 10.80 -4.09 8.54
CA ARG A 42 10.05 -2.89 8.95
C ARG A 42 9.14 -3.08 10.16
N SER A 43 8.82 -4.29 10.60
CA SER A 43 7.86 -4.51 11.70
C SER A 43 8.29 -3.93 13.06
N ASP A 44 9.57 -3.59 13.21
CA ASP A 44 10.16 -3.00 14.42
C ASP A 44 10.72 -1.58 14.16
N ALA A 45 10.45 -0.99 12.98
CA ALA A 45 11.10 0.25 12.51
C ALA A 45 10.27 1.53 12.77
N ASN A 46 9.26 1.48 13.65
CA ASN A 46 8.33 2.58 13.91
C ASN A 46 7.69 3.15 12.62
N THR A 47 7.14 2.26 11.80
CA THR A 47 6.41 2.56 10.56
C THR A 47 4.95 2.15 10.65
N GLU A 48 4.15 2.42 9.63
CA GLU A 48 2.76 1.99 9.51
C GLU A 48 2.65 0.46 9.62
N LEU A 49 3.51 -0.27 8.90
CA LEU A 49 3.61 -1.73 9.03
C LEU A 49 3.96 -2.18 10.44
N ALA A 50 4.87 -1.50 11.14
CA ALA A 50 5.15 -1.81 12.54
C ALA A 50 3.88 -1.70 13.38
N GLY A 51 3.15 -0.58 13.27
CA GLY A 51 1.87 -0.37 13.94
C GLY A 51 0.80 -1.41 13.60
N PHE A 52 0.69 -1.82 12.34
CA PHE A 52 -0.22 -2.89 11.93
C PHE A 52 0.16 -4.24 12.57
N THR A 53 1.45 -4.57 12.62
CA THR A 53 1.91 -5.81 13.27
C THR A 53 1.80 -5.76 14.78
N ASP A 54 1.98 -4.60 15.42
CA ASP A 54 1.75 -4.38 16.85
C ASP A 54 0.29 -4.63 17.20
N ALA A 55 -0.65 -4.03 16.45
CA ALA A 55 -2.07 -4.31 16.62
C ALA A 55 -2.39 -5.80 16.40
N GLY A 56 -1.77 -6.42 15.40
CA GLY A 56 -1.90 -7.86 15.16
C GLY A 56 -1.45 -8.71 16.35
N ARG A 57 -0.32 -8.36 16.99
CA ARG A 57 0.17 -9.04 18.20
C ARG A 57 -0.74 -8.78 19.40
N GLU A 58 -1.15 -7.53 19.61
CA GLU A 58 -1.96 -7.11 20.77
C GLU A 58 -3.35 -7.77 20.76
N PHE A 59 -4.02 -7.75 19.60
CA PHE A 59 -5.38 -8.26 19.46
C PHE A 59 -5.46 -9.70 18.93
N GLY A 60 -4.32 -10.34 18.67
CA GLY A 60 -4.24 -11.71 18.17
C GLY A 60 -4.79 -11.88 16.76
N TRP A 61 -4.57 -10.92 15.87
CA TRP A 61 -4.95 -10.98 14.45
C TRP A 61 -3.85 -11.65 13.61
N GLN A 62 -4.26 -12.27 12.51
CA GLN A 62 -3.37 -12.75 11.47
C GLN A 62 -3.16 -11.65 10.42
N ILE A 63 -1.93 -11.13 10.34
CA ILE A 63 -1.56 -10.10 9.37
C ILE A 63 -0.96 -10.75 8.13
N ASP A 64 -1.63 -10.59 7.00
CA ASP A 64 -1.09 -10.94 5.69
C ASP A 64 -0.63 -9.66 5.00
N HIS A 65 0.68 -9.45 4.93
CA HIS A 65 1.26 -8.27 4.30
C HIS A 65 1.63 -8.55 2.84
N VAL A 66 1.27 -7.65 1.92
CA VAL A 66 1.54 -7.81 0.48
C VAL A 66 2.89 -7.24 0.11
N LEU A 67 3.11 -5.95 0.40
CA LEU A 67 4.35 -5.24 0.10
C LEU A 67 4.42 -3.93 0.87
N SER A 68 5.65 -3.48 1.05
CA SER A 68 5.99 -2.09 1.38
C SER A 68 6.80 -1.51 0.24
N ALA A 69 6.30 -0.45 -0.38
CA ALA A 69 7.01 0.28 -1.41
C ALA A 69 6.95 1.79 -1.16
N ALA A 70 8.05 2.47 -1.42
CA ALA A 70 8.04 3.92 -1.47
C ALA A 70 9.02 4.46 -2.50
N ALA A 71 8.73 5.66 -2.98
CA ALA A 71 9.66 6.52 -3.70
C ALA A 71 9.78 7.85 -2.95
N GLY A 72 10.94 8.51 -3.06
CA GLY A 72 11.10 9.85 -2.51
C GLY A 72 10.20 10.87 -3.23
N PRO A 73 9.91 12.04 -2.62
CA PRO A 73 9.08 13.07 -3.24
C PRO A 73 9.57 13.43 -4.66
N GLY A 74 8.65 13.52 -5.61
CA GLY A 74 9.01 13.58 -7.02
C GLY A 74 7.87 14.02 -7.93
N GLY A 75 8.00 13.81 -9.24
CA GLY A 75 6.91 14.08 -10.18
C GLY A 75 5.80 13.06 -10.11
N LYS A 76 4.88 13.15 -11.07
CA LYS A 76 3.79 12.18 -11.20
C LYS A 76 4.34 10.78 -11.39
N VAL A 77 3.68 9.79 -10.77
CA VAL A 77 4.03 8.38 -10.94
C VAL A 77 3.55 7.90 -12.31
N GLU A 78 4.45 7.27 -13.05
CA GLU A 78 4.10 6.69 -14.35
C GLU A 78 3.11 5.53 -14.17
N ARG A 79 2.26 5.28 -15.17
CA ARG A 79 1.31 4.15 -15.10
C ARG A 79 1.99 2.81 -14.81
N ALA A 80 3.02 2.44 -15.56
CA ALA A 80 3.64 1.13 -15.46
C ALA A 80 4.15 0.76 -14.04
N PRO A 81 4.91 1.62 -13.32
CA PRO A 81 5.29 1.33 -11.94
C PRO A 81 4.10 1.33 -10.98
N PHE A 82 3.08 2.18 -11.19
CA PHE A 82 1.87 2.14 -10.38
C PHE A 82 1.14 0.79 -10.51
N GLU A 83 0.90 0.32 -11.74
CA GLU A 83 0.26 -0.98 -11.99
C GLU A 83 1.09 -2.12 -11.36
N TRP A 84 2.41 -2.11 -11.55
CA TRP A 84 3.31 -3.10 -10.96
C TRP A 84 3.20 -3.21 -9.42
N LEU A 85 2.96 -2.10 -8.74
CA LEU A 85 2.84 -2.05 -7.28
C LEU A 85 1.40 -2.25 -6.79
N CYS A 86 0.40 -1.77 -7.53
CA CYS A 86 -1.01 -1.87 -7.14
C CYS A 86 -1.58 -3.27 -7.41
N ASP A 87 -1.20 -3.90 -8.53
CA ASP A 87 -1.76 -5.18 -8.95
C ASP A 87 -1.60 -6.30 -7.92
N PRO A 88 -0.44 -6.48 -7.24
CA PRO A 88 -0.32 -7.49 -6.19
C PRO A 88 -1.25 -7.25 -5.00
N ILE A 89 -1.53 -5.98 -4.65
CA ILE A 89 -2.42 -5.62 -3.54
C ILE A 89 -3.86 -5.98 -3.91
N VAL A 90 -4.29 -5.61 -5.12
CA VAL A 90 -5.62 -5.93 -5.63
C VAL A 90 -5.81 -7.44 -5.78
N ALA A 91 -4.80 -8.15 -6.31
CA ALA A 91 -4.84 -9.59 -6.48
C ALA A 91 -4.92 -10.35 -5.15
N ALA A 92 -4.30 -9.82 -4.09
CA ALA A 92 -4.40 -10.40 -2.76
C ALA A 92 -5.79 -10.18 -2.13
N ALA A 93 -6.44 -9.05 -2.43
CA ALA A 93 -7.73 -8.63 -1.86
C ALA A 93 -8.92 -9.43 -2.40
N GLU A 94 -9.00 -10.71 -2.03
CA GLU A 94 -10.09 -11.61 -2.42
C GLU A 94 -11.35 -11.37 -1.56
N PRO A 95 -12.55 -11.29 -2.16
CA PRO A 95 -13.79 -11.12 -1.40
C PRO A 95 -14.04 -12.25 -0.41
N GLY A 96 -14.36 -11.89 0.84
CA GLY A 96 -14.64 -12.83 1.93
C GLY A 96 -13.41 -13.51 2.55
N LYS A 97 -12.19 -13.25 2.06
CA LYS A 97 -10.95 -13.83 2.62
C LYS A 97 -10.44 -13.12 3.87
N PHE A 98 -10.69 -11.82 3.97
CA PHE A 98 -10.20 -10.97 5.05
C PHE A 98 -11.35 -10.32 5.80
N ASP A 99 -11.19 -10.22 7.11
CA ASP A 99 -12.11 -9.50 7.99
C ASP A 99 -11.92 -7.98 7.89
N GLY A 100 -10.78 -7.52 7.35
CA GLY A 100 -10.50 -6.11 7.07
C GLY A 100 -9.20 -5.89 6.30
N ILE A 101 -9.01 -4.66 5.85
CA ILE A 101 -7.81 -4.22 5.11
C ILE A 101 -7.26 -2.96 5.78
N LEU A 102 -5.95 -2.93 6.05
CA LEU A 102 -5.23 -1.75 6.53
C LEU A 102 -4.16 -1.34 5.51
N LEU A 103 -4.17 -0.10 5.05
CA LEU A 103 -3.18 0.39 4.09
C LEU A 103 -2.40 1.57 4.68
N GLY A 104 -1.08 1.52 4.56
CA GLY A 104 -0.22 2.68 4.74
C GLY A 104 -0.07 3.42 3.41
N LEU A 105 -0.77 4.53 3.25
CA LEU A 105 -0.73 5.36 2.05
C LEU A 105 -0.15 6.73 2.42
N HIS A 106 0.38 7.47 1.45
CA HIS A 106 0.89 8.83 1.74
C HIS A 106 -0.21 9.88 1.61
N GLY A 107 -1.22 9.67 0.75
CA GLY A 107 -2.32 10.61 0.55
C GLY A 107 -2.01 11.78 -0.38
N ALA A 108 -0.84 11.82 -1.01
CA ALA A 108 -0.42 12.87 -1.92
C ALA A 108 0.12 12.32 -3.26
N MET A 109 -0.20 11.06 -3.58
CA MET A 109 0.28 10.44 -4.81
C MET A 109 -0.58 10.89 -5.99
N VAL A 110 0.05 11.50 -6.98
CA VAL A 110 -0.57 11.83 -8.27
C VAL A 110 0.06 10.96 -9.35
N LEU A 111 -0.79 10.32 -10.17
CA LEU A 111 -0.40 9.50 -11.31
C LEU A 111 -0.41 10.33 -12.60
N ASP A 112 0.28 9.88 -13.65
CA ASP A 112 0.24 10.55 -14.96
C ASP A 112 -1.18 10.56 -15.58
N PHE A 113 -2.07 9.68 -15.12
CA PHE A 113 -3.40 9.45 -15.66
C PHE A 113 -4.54 9.66 -14.66
N CYS A 114 -4.24 9.94 -13.39
CA CYS A 114 -5.22 10.09 -12.31
C CYS A 114 -4.67 11.05 -11.26
N GLU A 115 -5.47 12.05 -10.86
CA GLU A 115 -5.05 13.04 -9.86
C GLU A 115 -5.11 12.53 -8.42
N ASP A 116 -5.86 11.46 -8.18
CA ASP A 116 -6.00 10.82 -6.87
C ASP A 116 -5.46 9.39 -6.94
N GLY A 117 -4.15 9.24 -6.77
CA GLY A 117 -3.46 7.95 -6.86
C GLY A 117 -3.80 7.04 -5.68
N ASP A 118 -3.88 7.57 -4.47
CA ASP A 118 -4.28 6.84 -3.27
C ASP A 118 -5.74 6.36 -3.39
N GLY A 119 -6.64 7.22 -3.87
CA GLY A 119 -8.03 6.86 -4.17
C GLY A 119 -8.16 5.83 -5.29
N GLU A 120 -7.27 5.82 -6.29
CA GLU A 120 -7.26 4.78 -7.33
C GLU A 120 -6.91 3.40 -6.74
N VAL A 121 -5.98 3.31 -5.78
CA VAL A 121 -5.71 2.07 -5.04
C VAL A 121 -6.97 1.61 -4.32
N LEU A 122 -7.62 2.50 -3.56
CA LEU A 122 -8.84 2.19 -2.81
C LEU A 122 -10.00 1.75 -3.72
N ARG A 123 -10.18 2.43 -4.86
CA ARG A 123 -11.22 2.12 -5.84
C ARG A 123 -11.06 0.70 -6.37
N ARG A 124 -9.83 0.29 -6.71
CA ARG A 124 -9.54 -1.06 -7.21
C ARG A 124 -9.73 -2.14 -6.16
N ILE A 125 -9.23 -1.91 -4.94
CA ILE A 125 -9.44 -2.84 -3.83
C ILE A 125 -10.94 -2.99 -3.54
N ARG A 126 -11.68 -1.88 -3.47
CA ARG A 126 -13.13 -1.88 -3.23
C ARG A 126 -13.89 -2.64 -4.32
N ALA A 127 -13.49 -2.49 -5.58
CA ALA A 127 -14.07 -3.25 -6.69
C ALA A 127 -13.84 -4.76 -6.53
N SER A 128 -12.74 -5.18 -5.89
CA SER A 128 -12.43 -6.59 -5.63
C SER A 128 -13.20 -7.16 -4.43
N VAL A 129 -13.23 -6.46 -3.29
CA VAL A 129 -13.77 -7.00 -2.02
C VAL A 129 -15.25 -6.68 -1.75
N GLY A 130 -15.88 -5.81 -2.55
CA GLY A 130 -17.27 -5.38 -2.34
C GLY A 130 -17.41 -4.36 -1.22
N ALA A 131 -18.64 -3.93 -0.90
CA ALA A 131 -18.89 -2.79 0.00
C ALA A 131 -18.69 -3.09 1.50
N GLU A 132 -18.83 -4.36 1.90
CA GLU A 132 -18.94 -4.75 3.31
C GLU A 132 -17.59 -4.85 4.02
N THR A 133 -16.52 -5.21 3.30
CA THR A 133 -15.19 -5.35 3.93
C THR A 133 -14.69 -3.99 4.41
N PRO A 134 -14.37 -3.80 5.70
CA PRO A 134 -13.83 -2.55 6.19
C PRO A 134 -12.43 -2.32 5.61
N ILE A 135 -12.19 -1.09 5.15
CA ILE A 135 -10.88 -0.62 4.69
C ILE A 135 -10.53 0.60 5.51
N ALA A 136 -9.42 0.56 6.23
CA ALA A 136 -8.87 1.72 6.92
C ALA A 136 -7.50 2.06 6.35
N ILE A 137 -7.17 3.34 6.37
CA ILE A 137 -5.90 3.85 5.88
C ILE A 137 -5.25 4.75 6.91
N THR A 138 -3.92 4.75 6.93
CA THR A 138 -3.10 5.80 7.53
C THR A 138 -2.54 6.66 6.41
N LEU A 139 -2.41 7.96 6.68
CA LEU A 139 -1.95 9.01 5.76
C LEU A 139 -0.86 9.85 6.44
#